data_AF-A0A412B278-F1
#
_entry.id   AF-A0A412B278-F1
#
_cell.length_a   1.000
_cell.length_b   1.000
_cell.length_c   1.000
_cell.angle_alpha   90.00
_cell.angle_beta   90.00
_cell.angle_gamma   90.00
#
_symmetry.space_group_name_H-M   'P 1'
#
loop_
_entity.id
_entity.type
_entity.pdbx_description
1 polymer ?
#
loop_
_entity_poly.entity_id
_entity_poly.type
_entity_poly.pdbx_seq_one_letter_code
_entity_poly.pdbx_strand_id
1 'polypeptide(L)'
;MAAVDVSYLTEEEQQKLWNIVERQGLKVKPVYAEKLRKASGSLTEEKMAEILEALQVKHTDGNAGVSFKLPKSICSKYFDGMDSKQMAAVVEQALAAWFEGKEAAVV
;
A
#
# COMPACT_ATOMS: atom_id res chain seq x y z
N MET A 1 -18.32 8.03 17.19
CA MET A 1 -18.09 9.41 16.73
C MET A 1 -17.74 9.33 15.25
N ALA A 2 -18.69 9.63 14.37
CA ALA A 2 -18.51 9.61 12.91
C ALA A 2 -19.55 10.50 12.20
N ALA A 3 -20.74 10.70 12.79
CA ALA A 3 -21.81 11.52 12.19
C ALA A 3 -21.54 13.03 12.19
N VAL A 4 -20.81 13.55 13.18
CA VAL A 4 -20.52 15.01 13.29
C VAL A 4 -19.49 15.44 12.24
N ASP A 5 -18.56 14.56 11.89
CA ASP A 5 -17.46 14.83 10.95
C ASP A 5 -17.84 14.63 9.47
N VAL A 6 -19.05 14.20 9.13
CA VAL A 6 -19.50 14.11 7.72
C VAL A 6 -20.80 14.86 7.47
N SER A 7 -21.30 15.62 8.44
CA SER A 7 -22.58 16.34 8.33
C SER A 7 -22.61 17.43 7.25
N TYR A 8 -21.46 17.77 6.68
CA TYR A 8 -21.34 18.70 5.55
C TYR A 8 -21.45 18.00 4.18
N LEU A 9 -21.47 16.66 4.14
CA LEU A 9 -21.76 15.86 2.97
C LEU A 9 -23.25 15.56 2.91
N THR A 10 -23.82 15.51 1.70
CA THR A 10 -25.21 15.07 1.46
C THR A 10 -25.39 13.60 1.84
N GLU A 11 -26.62 13.18 2.14
CA GLU A 11 -26.93 11.79 2.50
C GLU A 11 -26.46 10.78 1.44
N GLU A 12 -26.56 11.15 0.16
CA GLU A 12 -26.05 10.35 -0.95
C GLU A 12 -24.52 10.19 -0.91
N GLU A 13 -23.80 11.28 -0.65
CA GLU A 13 -22.33 11.27 -0.53
C GLU A 13 -21.86 10.48 0.70
N GLN A 14 -22.59 10.60 1.81
CA GLN A 14 -22.33 9.81 3.01
C GLN A 14 -22.55 8.32 2.74
N GLN A 15 -23.65 7.95 2.09
CA GLN A 15 -23.95 6.54 1.78
C GLN A 15 -22.90 5.92 0.86
N LYS A 16 -22.43 6.68 -0.15
CA LYS A 16 -21.32 6.26 -1.02
C LYS A 16 -20.03 6.08 -0.24
N LEU A 17 -19.70 7.02 0.65
CA LEU A 17 -18.54 6.93 1.51
C LEU A 17 -18.61 5.68 2.41
N TRP A 18 -19.75 5.42 3.05
CA TRP A 18 -19.94 4.24 3.89
C TRP A 18 -19.82 2.93 3.10
N ASN A 19 -20.37 2.87 1.88
CA ASN A 19 -20.24 1.71 1.01
C ASN A 19 -18.77 1.44 0.63
N ILE A 20 -17.99 2.49 0.32
CA ILE A 20 -16.54 2.35 0.01
C ILE A 20 -15.78 1.92 1.27
N VAL A 21 -16.07 2.53 2.41
CA VAL A 21 -15.43 2.23 3.70
C VAL A 21 -15.73 0.81 4.14
N GLU A 22 -16.95 0.33 4.00
CA GLU A 22 -17.33 -1.05 4.34
C GLU A 22 -16.75 -2.05 3.35
N ARG A 23 -16.81 -1.77 2.04
CA ARG A 23 -16.24 -2.64 0.99
C ARG A 23 -14.72 -2.77 1.08
N GLN A 24 -14.01 -1.68 1.38
CA GLN A 24 -12.55 -1.68 1.53
C GLN A 24 -12.09 -1.95 2.97
N GLY A 25 -13.01 -2.16 3.93
CA GLY A 25 -12.68 -2.38 5.34
C GLY A 25 -11.98 -1.18 6.01
N LEU A 26 -12.24 0.03 5.52
CA LEU A 26 -11.63 1.26 6.00
C LEU A 26 -12.31 1.75 7.27
N LYS A 27 -11.65 2.68 7.93
CA LYS A 27 -12.21 3.39 9.08
C LYS A 27 -12.14 4.88 8.79
N VAL A 28 -13.30 5.53 8.74
CA VAL A 28 -13.38 6.99 8.61
C VAL A 28 -12.72 7.59 9.85
N LYS A 29 -11.50 8.10 9.67
CA LYS A 29 -10.81 8.97 10.64
C LYS A 29 -11.16 10.44 10.35
N PRO A 30 -11.09 11.33 11.35
CA PRO A 30 -11.32 12.77 11.15
C PRO A 30 -10.41 13.41 10.08
N VAL A 31 -9.24 12.81 9.80
CA VAL A 31 -8.34 13.26 8.72
C VAL A 31 -8.95 13.06 7.32
N TYR A 32 -9.75 12.00 7.11
CA TYR A 32 -10.45 11.78 5.85
C TYR A 32 -11.57 12.80 5.68
N ALA A 33 -12.30 13.09 6.76
CA ALA A 33 -13.34 14.10 6.76
C ALA A 33 -12.82 15.47 6.30
N GLU A 34 -11.71 15.96 6.85
CA GLU A 34 -11.17 17.27 6.43
C GLU A 34 -10.85 17.35 4.93
N LYS A 35 -10.28 16.28 4.34
CA LYS A 35 -10.01 16.24 2.89
C LYS A 35 -11.28 16.11 2.05
N LEU A 36 -12.23 15.28 2.47
CA LEU A 36 -13.53 15.17 1.82
C LEU A 36 -14.26 16.52 1.86
N ARG A 37 -14.14 17.27 2.96
CA ARG A 37 -14.67 18.64 3.08
C ARG A 37 -13.99 19.61 2.12
N LYS A 38 -12.67 19.53 1.94
CA LYS A 38 -11.94 20.35 0.95
C LYS A 38 -12.34 20.04 -0.49
N ALA A 39 -12.74 18.80 -0.77
CA ALA A 39 -13.24 18.37 -2.07
C ALA A 39 -14.79 18.46 -2.21
N SER A 40 -15.47 18.94 -1.16
CA SER A 40 -16.92 19.07 -1.11
C SER A 40 -17.41 20.01 -2.22
N GLY A 41 -18.36 19.55 -3.03
CA GLY A 41 -18.88 20.27 -4.20
C GLY A 41 -18.43 19.73 -5.57
N SER A 42 -17.42 18.83 -5.62
CA SER A 42 -17.02 18.09 -6.82
C SER A 42 -16.84 16.58 -6.50
N LEU A 43 -17.56 16.11 -5.49
CA LEU A 43 -17.29 14.82 -4.86
C LEU A 43 -18.05 13.70 -5.59
N THR A 44 -17.37 13.08 -6.57
CA THR A 44 -17.84 11.85 -7.21
C THR A 44 -17.37 10.62 -6.43
N GLU A 45 -18.04 9.49 -6.64
CA GLU A 45 -17.68 8.21 -5.99
C GLU A 45 -16.22 7.82 -6.28
N GLU A 46 -15.75 8.10 -7.49
CA GLU A 46 -14.34 7.94 -7.90
C GLU A 46 -13.41 8.87 -7.11
N LYS A 47 -13.75 10.16 -6.94
CA LYS A 47 -12.94 11.07 -6.12
C LYS A 47 -12.94 10.71 -4.65
N MET A 48 -14.03 10.18 -4.12
CA MET A 48 -14.08 9.67 -2.74
C MET A 48 -13.12 8.48 -2.58
N ALA A 49 -13.16 7.55 -3.53
CA ALA A 49 -12.25 6.41 -3.55
C ALA A 49 -10.78 6.86 -3.70
N GLU A 50 -10.49 7.81 -4.58
CA GLU A 50 -9.15 8.39 -4.78
C GLU A 50 -8.63 9.08 -3.51
N ILE A 51 -9.46 9.88 -2.84
CA ILE A 51 -9.09 10.55 -1.57
C ILE A 51 -8.86 9.52 -0.46
N LEU A 52 -9.71 8.50 -0.36
CA LEU A 52 -9.58 7.40 0.61
C LEU A 52 -8.32 6.56 0.35
N GLU A 53 -8.04 6.23 -0.91
CA GLU A 53 -6.86 5.51 -1.36
C GLU A 53 -5.60 6.32 -1.11
N ALA A 54 -5.54 7.59 -1.53
CA ALA A 54 -4.41 8.49 -1.29
C ALA A 54 -4.13 8.73 0.20
N LEU A 55 -5.11 8.52 1.08
CA LEU A 55 -4.95 8.60 2.54
C LEU A 55 -4.60 7.24 3.17
N GLN A 56 -4.95 6.12 2.53
CA GLN A 56 -4.46 4.78 2.88
C GLN A 56 -3.03 4.55 2.44
N VAL A 57 -2.64 5.18 1.33
CA VAL A 57 -1.27 5.54 1.05
C VAL A 57 -0.87 6.57 2.10
N LYS A 58 -0.73 6.10 3.36
CA LYS A 58 0.49 6.38 4.10
C LYS A 58 1.59 6.38 3.06
N HIS A 59 2.43 7.39 3.08
CA HIS A 59 3.76 7.38 2.50
C HIS A 59 4.46 6.05 2.86
N THR A 60 4.06 4.99 2.20
CA THR A 60 4.90 3.94 1.71
C THR A 60 5.43 4.69 0.52
N ASP A 61 6.48 5.47 0.75
CA ASP A 61 7.35 5.92 -0.32
C ASP A 61 7.33 4.83 -1.37
N GLY A 62 7.08 5.18 -2.63
CA GLY A 62 6.97 4.24 -3.76
C GLY A 62 8.24 3.43 -4.04
N ASN A 63 9.07 3.23 -3.01
CA ASN A 63 10.34 2.55 -2.92
C ASN A 63 10.45 1.62 -1.69
N ALA A 64 9.48 1.59 -0.76
CA ALA A 64 9.50 0.62 0.32
C ALA A 64 8.97 -0.72 -0.20
N GLY A 65 9.79 -1.39 -1.02
CA GLY A 65 9.59 -2.78 -1.41
C GLY A 65 9.19 -3.61 -0.20
N VAL A 66 8.38 -4.65 -0.43
CA VAL A 66 7.97 -5.60 0.61
C VAL A 66 9.21 -6.02 1.40
N SER A 67 9.31 -5.55 2.65
CA SER A 67 10.49 -5.82 3.48
C SER A 67 10.45 -7.26 3.95
N PHE A 68 10.87 -8.16 3.07
CA PHE A 68 11.00 -9.57 3.36
C PHE A 68 12.27 -9.79 4.17
N LYS A 69 12.11 -10.12 5.46
CA LYS A 69 13.24 -10.49 6.32
C LYS A 69 13.62 -11.93 6.05
N LEU A 70 14.84 -12.15 5.56
CA LEU A 70 15.38 -13.50 5.47
C LEU A 70 15.51 -14.12 6.88
N PRO A 71 15.15 -15.40 7.06
CA PRO A 71 15.43 -16.13 8.27
C PRO A 71 16.90 -16.01 8.68
N LYS A 72 17.16 -15.80 9.98
CA LYS A 72 18.53 -15.67 10.52
C LYS A 72 19.41 -16.87 10.18
N SER A 73 18.85 -18.07 10.09
CA SER A 73 19.57 -19.29 9.69
C SER A 73 20.13 -19.22 8.27
N ILE A 74 19.47 -18.50 7.36
CA ILE A 74 19.93 -18.31 5.97
C ILE A 74 20.94 -17.17 5.92
N CYS A 75 20.66 -16.07 6.62
CA CYS A 75 21.60 -14.96 6.79
C CYS A 75 22.95 -15.44 7.33
N SER A 76 22.95 -16.24 8.40
CA SER A 76 24.17 -16.77 9.02
C SER A 76 24.85 -17.88 8.21
N LYS A 77 24.15 -18.60 7.33
CA LYS A 77 24.78 -19.65 6.51
C LYS A 77 25.42 -19.11 5.23
N TYR A 78 24.82 -18.10 4.60
CA TYR A 78 25.19 -17.65 3.26
C TYR A 78 25.64 -16.20 3.20
N PHE A 79 25.33 -15.40 4.23
CA PHE A 79 25.57 -13.96 4.26
C PHE A 79 26.35 -13.53 5.52
N ASP A 80 26.99 -14.46 6.23
CA ASP A 80 27.83 -14.17 7.38
C ASP A 80 29.02 -13.30 6.97
N GLY A 81 29.20 -12.15 7.65
CA GLY A 81 30.24 -11.18 7.32
C GLY A 81 29.97 -10.31 6.08
N MET A 82 28.83 -10.45 5.39
CA MET A 82 28.45 -9.58 4.26
C MET A 82 27.66 -8.35 4.71
N ASP A 83 27.92 -7.19 4.10
CA ASP A 83 27.06 -6.01 4.25
C ASP A 83 25.73 -6.19 3.49
N SER A 84 24.71 -5.44 3.92
CA SER A 84 23.39 -5.42 3.29
C SER A 84 23.44 -5.20 1.78
N LYS A 85 24.36 -4.37 1.26
CA LYS A 85 24.53 -4.15 -0.18
C LYS A 85 25.05 -5.38 -0.91
N GLN A 86 25.99 -6.10 -0.30
CA GLN A 86 26.56 -7.32 -0.89
C GLN A 86 25.53 -8.44 -0.90
N MET A 87 24.78 -8.61 0.19
CA MET A 87 23.66 -9.54 0.25
C MET A 87 22.62 -9.24 -0.84
N ALA A 88 22.26 -7.96 -1.04
CA ALA A 88 21.32 -7.56 -2.08
C ALA A 88 21.83 -7.93 -3.49
N ALA A 89 23.10 -7.64 -3.80
CA ALA A 89 23.71 -8.00 -5.08
C ALA A 89 23.72 -9.52 -5.32
N VAL A 90 24.08 -10.32 -4.32
CA VAL A 90 24.08 -11.79 -4.41
C VAL A 90 22.67 -12.33 -4.67
N VAL A 91 21.66 -11.78 -3.97
CA VAL A 91 20.25 -12.18 -4.17
C VAL A 91 19.77 -11.79 -5.55
N GLU A 92 20.09 -10.58 -6.03
CA GLU A 92 19.72 -10.11 -7.37
C GLU A 92 20.33 -10.98 -8.47
N GLN A 93 21.62 -11.30 -8.36
CA GLN A 93 22.32 -12.16 -9.32
C GLN A 93 21.75 -13.59 -9.32
N ALA A 94 21.48 -14.15 -8.13
CA ALA A 94 20.89 -15.49 -8.01
C ALA A 94 19.48 -15.54 -8.60
N LEU A 95 18.67 -14.50 -8.37
CA LEU A 95 17.34 -14.38 -8.96
C LEU A 95 17.42 -14.20 -10.48
N ALA A 96 18.30 -13.34 -10.99
CA ALA A 96 18.52 -13.14 -12.41
C ALA A 96 18.90 -14.47 -13.10
N ALA A 97 19.89 -15.18 -12.57
CA ALA A 97 20.29 -16.48 -13.09
C ALA A 97 19.19 -17.54 -12.98
N TRP A 98 18.39 -17.52 -11.89
CA TRP A 98 17.24 -18.41 -11.73
C TRP A 98 16.14 -18.14 -12.78
N PHE A 99 15.86 -16.87 -13.07
CA PHE A 99 14.89 -16.50 -14.10
C PHE A 99 15.40 -16.77 -15.52
N GLU A 100 16.66 -16.46 -15.82
CA GLU A 100 17.30 -16.79 -17.11
C GLU A 100 17.37 -18.31 -17.34
N GLY A 101 17.71 -19.09 -16.30
CA GLY A 101 17.75 -20.55 -16.39
C GLY A 101 16.37 -21.21 -16.50
N LYS A 102 15.29 -20.54 -16.06
CA LYS A 102 13.92 -21.07 -16.15
C LYS A 102 13.37 -21.04 -17.57
N GLU A 103 13.83 -20.13 -18.42
CA GLU A 103 13.47 -20.09 -19.85
C GLU A 103 14.18 -21.17 -20.67
N ALA A 104 15.35 -21.65 -20.23
CA ALA A 104 16.09 -22.71 -20.92
C ALA A 104 15.60 -24.14 -20.60
N ALA A 105 14.84 -24.33 -19.52
CA ALA A 105 14.31 -25.64 -19.11
C ALA A 105 12.91 -25.96 -19.68
N VAL A 106 12.33 -25.05 -20.48
CA VAL A 106 11.10 -25.28 -21.25
C VAL A 106 11.42 -25.23 -22.74
N VAL A 107 12.18 -26.23 -23.21
CA VAL A 107 12.30 -26.59 -24.64
C VAL A 107 12.20 -28.11 -24.74
#